data_AF-A0A6J6YQU0-F1
#
_entry.id   AF-A0A6J6YQU0-F1
#
_cell.length_a   1.000
_cell.length_b   1.000
_cell.length_c   1.000
_cell.angle_alpha   90.00
_cell.angle_beta   90.00
_cell.angle_gamma   90.00
#
_symmetry.space_group_name_H-M   'P 1'
#
loop_
_entity.id
_entity.type
_entity.pdbx_description
1 polymer ?
#
loop_
_entity_poly.entity_id
_entity_poly.type
_entity_poly.pdbx_seq_one_letter_code
_entity_poly.pdbx_strand_id
1 'polypeptide(L)'
;MIGLAPLVLVALVLAGVYAAGHHSGHPASPMGPMGLAPRMRQASHHPSRPTGAHSGTAHQPRTATPTAEDAPPDTALDTPLDAALADWCAAGLITDEQSERIRSYEYNAVELARAVNTSALEAAPAQRRIPFIAEALGYLGGVLGLAGIVLLMARYWPDMSTPGRLAITGGGTAALALAGALVHESETALTRLRWFLWLLSSTIGAVFAGVLGAKALGFHPADKVALVVATMVTVQNAAFWWWRDRPVQQTLTLVGASTLVGTFVAQFTGVGLTGLTLVAFGVALAVTGWRSLTPAPELTALVGAATMVVGSAMLSSEWHGWGMALMLAVVGAILIPAAWPGDVCDCGVRVALTVVGCAGALQAVPSTVGYFSQQAGILTGSAVWLAGVGLVSIGNRRVARAPLVLEILGGIGVVAGTAVMGFESVAVATLAGLATAICLLALGAAPGRVLMSLFGSAGLLVNVPWSITHFFPGEGRVPVLIIACGTVIIAIAVWMSRMGGRLRDELSR
;
A
#
# COMPACT_ATOMS: atom_id res chain seq x y z
N MET A 1 11.67 39.84 -15.98
CA MET A 1 11.71 39.97 -14.51
C MET A 1 10.89 38.82 -13.93
N ILE A 2 11.52 37.65 -13.77
CA ILE A 2 10.90 36.44 -13.22
C ILE A 2 10.81 36.67 -11.71
N GLY A 3 9.60 36.99 -11.23
CA GLY A 3 9.38 37.55 -9.91
C GLY A 3 9.75 36.58 -8.79
N LEU A 4 10.24 37.12 -7.67
CA LEU A 4 10.52 36.43 -6.41
C LEU A 4 9.30 35.71 -5.78
N ALA A 5 8.10 35.84 -6.38
CA ALA A 5 6.84 35.30 -5.87
C ALA A 5 6.84 33.78 -5.61
N PRO A 6 7.41 32.90 -6.46
CA PRO A 6 7.46 31.47 -6.18
C PRO A 6 8.38 31.15 -4.99
N LEU A 7 9.50 31.87 -4.85
CA LEU A 7 10.44 31.72 -3.73
C LEU A 7 9.82 32.19 -2.42
N VAL A 8 9.03 33.27 -2.45
CA VAL A 8 8.28 33.76 -1.29
C VAL A 8 7.18 32.76 -0.88
N LEU A 9 6.47 32.16 -1.84
CA LEU A 9 5.47 31.13 -1.54
C LEU A 9 6.10 29.90 -0.89
N VAL A 10 7.22 29.40 -1.44
CA VAL A 10 7.97 28.28 -0.84
C VAL A 10 8.47 28.65 0.56
N ALA A 11 9.00 29.86 0.74
CA ALA A 11 9.44 30.34 2.05
C ALA A 11 8.28 30.44 3.06
N LEU A 12 7.09 30.88 2.63
CA LEU A 12 5.91 30.96 3.49
C LEU A 12 5.37 29.58 3.87
N VAL A 13 5.38 28.61 2.95
CA VAL A 13 5.03 27.22 3.25
C VAL A 13 6.02 26.63 4.26
N LEU A 14 7.33 26.81 4.04
CA LEU A 14 8.36 26.34 4.97
C LEU A 14 8.26 27.02 6.35
N ALA A 15 7.95 28.32 6.38
CA ALA A 15 7.73 29.06 7.62
C ALA A 15 6.47 28.61 8.36
N GLY A 16 5.38 28.30 7.65
CA GLY A 16 4.16 27.75 8.23
C GLY A 16 4.38 26.38 8.86
N VAL A 17 5.12 25.49 8.19
CA VAL A 17 5.52 24.18 8.73
C VAL A 17 6.43 24.33 9.95
N TYR A 18 7.38 25.27 9.92
CA TYR A 18 8.27 25.56 11.04
C TYR A 18 7.52 26.12 12.26
N ALA A 19 6.61 27.08 12.05
CA ALA A 19 5.81 27.69 13.12
C ALA A 19 4.83 26.69 13.76
N ALA A 20 4.20 25.81 12.97
CA ALA A 20 3.32 24.76 13.48
C ALA A 20 4.09 23.73 14.35
N GLY A 21 5.35 23.43 13.99
CA GLY A 21 6.21 22.57 14.80
C GLY A 21 6.61 23.17 16.15
N HIS A 22 6.64 24.50 16.27
CA HIS A 22 7.13 25.15 17.49
C HIS A 22 6.08 25.31 18.59
N HIS A 23 4.79 25.35 18.25
CA HIS A 23 3.70 25.48 19.23
C HIS A 23 3.34 24.20 19.99
N SER A 24 3.88 23.05 19.59
CA SER A 24 3.60 21.75 20.22
C SER A 24 4.45 21.46 21.47
N GLY A 25 5.35 22.39 21.85
CA GLY A 25 6.28 22.23 22.96
C GLY A 25 5.79 22.77 24.31
N HIS A 26 4.51 22.62 24.67
CA HIS A 26 4.11 22.80 26.07
C HIS A 26 4.34 21.48 26.82
N PRO A 27 5.39 21.37 27.66
CA PRO A 27 5.59 20.19 28.47
C PRO A 27 4.40 20.03 29.40
N ALA A 28 3.81 18.84 29.40
CA ALA A 28 2.89 18.41 30.44
C ALA A 28 3.52 18.70 31.80
N SER A 29 2.82 19.49 32.63
CA SER A 29 3.28 19.83 33.97
C SER A 29 3.53 18.55 34.79
N PRO A 30 4.63 18.45 35.53
CA PRO A 30 4.89 17.30 36.40
C PRO A 30 3.90 17.35 37.57
N MET A 31 2.94 16.42 37.60
CA MET A 31 2.22 16.12 38.83
C MET A 31 3.21 15.52 39.82
N GLY A 32 3.47 16.28 40.88
CA GLY A 32 4.38 15.91 41.97
C GLY A 32 3.84 14.79 42.88
N PRO A 33 4.67 14.37 43.85
CA PRO A 33 4.56 13.09 44.54
C PRO A 33 3.84 13.20 45.90
N MET A 34 2.98 12.22 46.22
CA MET A 34 2.52 11.88 47.57
C MET A 34 1.53 10.70 47.45
N GLY A 35 1.60 9.58 48.15
CA GLY A 35 2.50 9.11 49.19
C GLY A 35 1.97 7.78 49.74
N LEU A 36 2.90 6.97 50.26
CA LEU A 36 2.75 6.07 51.42
C LEU A 36 1.71 4.92 51.39
N ALA A 37 2.28 3.72 51.26
CA ALA A 37 2.29 2.64 52.27
C ALA A 37 1.58 1.31 51.92
N PRO A 38 2.09 0.18 52.49
CA PRO A 38 2.12 -1.12 51.84
C PRO A 38 1.13 -2.12 52.45
N ARG A 39 0.73 -3.14 51.69
CA ARG A 39 0.16 -4.36 52.25
C ARG A 39 0.94 -5.59 51.82
N MET A 40 1.90 -5.93 52.67
CA MET A 40 2.28 -7.32 52.94
C MET A 40 1.02 -8.11 53.35
N ARG A 41 0.79 -9.24 52.68
CA ARG A 41 0.13 -10.39 53.31
C ARG A 41 0.96 -11.63 53.00
N GLN A 42 1.88 -11.92 53.93
CA GLN A 42 2.31 -13.28 54.22
C GLN A 42 1.11 -14.07 54.73
N ALA A 43 0.87 -15.25 54.16
CA ALA A 43 0.11 -16.31 54.80
C ALA A 43 0.87 -17.62 54.59
N SER A 44 1.68 -17.93 55.58
CA SER A 44 2.28 -19.23 55.84
C SER A 44 1.19 -20.23 56.24
N HIS A 45 1.09 -21.38 55.55
CA HIS A 45 0.49 -22.60 56.10
C HIS A 45 1.10 -23.88 55.49
N HIS A 46 2.03 -24.47 56.23
CA HIS A 46 2.15 -25.92 56.44
C HIS A 46 1.63 -26.19 57.88
N PRO A 47 1.29 -27.42 58.34
CA PRO A 47 1.60 -28.75 57.79
C PRO A 47 0.40 -29.74 57.83
N SER A 48 0.53 -30.93 57.22
CA SER A 48 0.27 -32.24 57.88
C SER A 48 0.34 -33.43 56.91
N ARG A 49 1.25 -34.35 57.22
CA ARG A 49 1.26 -35.76 56.78
C ARG A 49 0.06 -36.51 57.38
N PRO A 50 -0.40 -37.55 56.70
CA PRO A 50 -0.59 -38.83 57.39
C PRO A 50 0.12 -39.99 56.69
N THR A 51 0.84 -40.74 57.51
CA THR A 51 1.21 -42.13 57.33
C THR A 51 -0.03 -43.02 57.19
N GLY A 52 -0.04 -43.90 56.18
CA GLY A 52 -1.03 -44.96 56.02
C GLY A 52 -0.46 -46.09 55.18
N ALA A 53 0.05 -47.11 55.86
CA ALA A 53 0.46 -48.37 55.27
C ALA A 53 -0.78 -49.25 55.07
N HIS A 54 -1.00 -49.77 53.86
CA HIS A 54 -1.73 -51.03 53.65
C HIS A 54 -1.15 -51.81 52.48
N SER A 55 -0.69 -53.00 52.84
CA SER A 55 -0.40 -54.17 52.02
C SER A 55 -1.69 -54.76 51.41
N GLY A 56 -1.62 -55.28 50.18
CA GLY A 56 -2.68 -56.16 49.66
C GLY A 56 -2.78 -56.31 48.14
N THR A 57 -2.16 -57.37 47.63
CA THR A 57 -2.68 -58.29 46.59
C THR A 57 -2.97 -57.81 45.16
N ALA A 58 -2.03 -58.17 44.26
CA ALA A 58 -2.19 -58.86 42.97
C ALA A 58 -3.57 -58.89 42.27
N HIS A 59 -3.65 -58.21 41.11
CA HIS A 59 -4.37 -58.70 39.92
C HIS A 59 -3.90 -57.97 38.64
N GLN A 60 -3.03 -58.62 37.84
CA GLN A 60 -3.14 -58.63 36.38
C GLN A 60 -4.22 -59.68 36.04
N PRO A 61 -4.97 -59.65 34.91
CA PRO A 61 -4.58 -59.09 33.59
C PRO A 61 -5.73 -58.43 32.77
N ARG A 62 -5.39 -57.61 31.75
CA ARG A 62 -5.86 -57.77 30.36
C ARG A 62 -5.45 -56.58 29.49
N THR A 63 -4.68 -56.91 28.47
CA THR A 63 -4.48 -56.13 27.24
C THR A 63 -5.81 -55.97 26.50
N ALA A 64 -6.28 -54.74 26.37
CA ALA A 64 -7.26 -54.33 25.37
C ALA A 64 -6.69 -53.11 24.65
N THR A 65 -6.32 -53.33 23.39
CA THR A 65 -5.91 -52.29 22.44
C THR A 65 -7.13 -51.40 22.16
N PRO A 66 -7.10 -50.09 22.44
CA PRO A 66 -8.17 -49.20 22.03
C PRO A 66 -8.00 -48.86 20.55
N THR A 67 -8.99 -49.24 19.75
CA THR A 67 -9.20 -48.74 18.38
C THR A 67 -9.46 -47.24 18.42
N ALA A 68 -8.75 -46.50 17.56
CA ALA A 68 -8.57 -45.05 17.58
C ALA A 68 -9.75 -44.21 17.06
N GLU A 69 -11.00 -44.58 17.35
CA GLU A 69 -12.17 -43.97 16.65
C GLU A 69 -13.17 -43.20 17.53
N ASP A 70 -13.00 -43.12 18.86
CA ASP A 70 -13.98 -42.46 19.78
C ASP A 70 -13.40 -41.39 20.73
N ALA A 71 -12.29 -40.72 20.36
CA ALA A 71 -11.76 -39.63 21.20
C ALA A 71 -12.53 -38.31 20.99
N PRO A 72 -12.95 -37.60 22.07
CA PRO A 72 -13.56 -36.27 21.95
C PRO A 72 -12.58 -35.28 21.31
N PRO A 73 -13.05 -34.29 20.53
CA PRO A 73 -12.21 -33.42 19.72
C PRO A 73 -11.26 -32.48 20.50
N ASP A 74 -11.30 -32.49 21.84
CA ASP A 74 -10.48 -31.63 22.70
C ASP A 74 -9.09 -32.21 23.07
N THR A 75 -8.84 -33.51 22.91
CA THR A 75 -7.57 -34.13 23.39
C THR A 75 -6.36 -33.95 22.45
N ALA A 76 -6.55 -33.40 21.25
CA ALA A 76 -5.51 -33.33 20.22
C ALA A 76 -4.46 -32.23 20.46
N LEU A 77 -4.78 -31.20 21.27
CA LEU A 77 -3.85 -30.12 21.62
C LEU A 77 -3.10 -30.36 22.93
N ASP A 78 -3.63 -31.19 23.83
CA ASP A 78 -2.99 -31.53 25.12
C ASP A 78 -1.79 -32.50 24.93
N THR A 79 -1.89 -33.39 23.95
CA THR A 79 -0.89 -34.42 23.66
C THR A 79 0.50 -33.91 23.22
N PRO A 80 0.63 -32.87 22.36
CA PRO A 80 1.95 -32.42 21.89
C PRO A 80 2.77 -31.67 22.95
N LEU A 81 2.13 -30.89 23.84
CA LEU A 81 2.84 -30.16 24.89
C LEU A 81 3.35 -31.12 25.98
N ASP A 82 2.50 -32.05 26.42
CA ASP A 82 2.89 -33.02 27.45
C ASP A 82 4.00 -33.96 26.97
N ALA A 83 4.00 -34.35 25.69
CA ALA A 83 5.08 -35.12 25.10
C ALA A 83 6.41 -34.34 25.09
N ALA A 84 6.39 -33.07 24.68
CA ALA A 84 7.58 -32.22 24.66
C ALA A 84 8.14 -31.97 26.07
N LEU A 85 7.28 -31.74 27.06
CA LEU A 85 7.68 -31.56 28.46
C LEU A 85 8.30 -32.83 29.05
N ALA A 86 7.75 -34.00 28.73
CA ALA A 86 8.31 -35.28 29.15
C ALA A 86 9.72 -35.51 28.57
N ASP A 87 9.91 -35.20 27.28
CA ASP A 87 11.22 -35.31 26.62
C ASP A 87 12.25 -34.35 27.22
N TRP A 88 11.85 -33.14 27.59
CA TRP A 88 12.75 -32.15 28.21
C TRP A 88 13.12 -32.50 29.65
N CYS A 89 12.19 -33.06 30.43
CA CYS A 89 12.49 -33.62 31.74
C CYS A 89 13.44 -34.83 31.63
N ALA A 90 13.18 -35.74 30.69
CA ALA A 90 14.04 -36.91 30.45
C ALA A 90 15.46 -36.51 29.99
N ALA A 91 15.58 -35.41 29.25
CA ALA A 91 16.87 -34.84 28.84
C ALA A 91 17.56 -34.01 29.94
N GLY A 92 16.94 -33.82 31.11
CA GLY A 92 17.47 -33.01 32.21
C GLY A 92 17.55 -31.51 31.88
N LEU A 93 16.83 -31.04 30.87
CA LEU A 93 16.80 -29.63 30.44
C LEU A 93 15.96 -28.78 31.39
N ILE A 94 14.93 -29.38 32.00
CA ILE A 94 14.04 -28.76 32.98
C ILE A 94 13.75 -29.75 34.11
N THR A 95 13.44 -29.23 35.29
CA THR A 95 12.99 -30.06 36.43
C THR A 95 11.51 -30.39 36.32
N ASP A 96 11.06 -31.43 37.04
CA ASP A 96 9.63 -31.79 37.12
C ASP A 96 8.78 -30.62 37.64
N GLU A 97 9.30 -29.85 38.60
CA GLU A 97 8.66 -28.64 39.11
C GLU A 97 8.54 -27.54 38.03
N GLN A 98 9.54 -27.39 37.15
CA GLN A 98 9.47 -26.45 36.03
C GLN A 98 8.46 -26.89 34.98
N SER A 99 8.37 -28.19 34.72
CA SER A 99 7.37 -28.78 33.80
C SER A 99 5.94 -28.52 34.28
N GLU A 100 5.65 -28.71 35.57
CA GLU A 100 4.34 -28.39 36.16
C GLU A 100 4.00 -26.90 36.09
N ARG A 101 5.00 -26.03 36.28
CA ARG A 101 4.82 -24.58 36.15
C ARG A 101 4.55 -24.13 34.72
N ILE A 102 5.19 -24.75 33.73
CA ILE A 102 4.94 -24.46 32.31
C ILE A 102 3.54 -24.96 31.94
N ARG A 103 3.18 -26.19 32.34
CA ARG A 103 1.85 -26.76 32.10
C ARG A 103 0.74 -25.87 32.65
N SER A 104 0.86 -25.44 33.91
CA SER A 104 -0.13 -24.55 34.54
C SER A 104 -0.20 -23.17 33.89
N TYR A 105 0.91 -22.63 33.40
CA TYR A 105 0.93 -21.36 32.67
C TYR A 105 0.19 -21.44 31.33
N GLU A 106 0.49 -22.46 30.51
CA GLU A 106 -0.13 -22.65 29.20
C GLU A 106 -1.63 -22.95 29.34
N TYR A 107 -2.03 -23.76 30.33
CA TYR A 107 -3.44 -24.06 30.58
C TYR A 107 -4.23 -22.78 30.93
N ASN A 108 -3.68 -21.94 31.81
CA ASN A 108 -4.28 -20.65 32.16
C ASN A 108 -4.33 -19.68 30.96
N ALA A 109 -3.32 -19.69 30.09
CA ALA A 109 -3.28 -18.84 28.89
C ALA A 109 -4.35 -19.25 27.87
N VAL A 110 -4.54 -20.55 27.67
CA VAL A 110 -5.60 -21.10 26.80
C VAL A 110 -6.99 -20.84 27.39
N GLU A 111 -7.16 -21.01 28.70
CA GLU A 111 -8.43 -20.73 29.38
C GLU A 111 -8.79 -19.23 29.31
N LEU A 112 -7.81 -18.34 29.48
CA LEU A 112 -8.00 -16.90 29.32
C LEU A 112 -8.33 -16.54 27.87
N ALA A 113 -7.64 -17.11 26.88
CA ALA A 113 -7.95 -16.91 25.47
C ALA A 113 -9.36 -17.41 25.11
N ARG A 114 -9.78 -18.54 25.68
CA ARG A 114 -11.13 -19.09 25.50
C ARG A 114 -12.18 -18.22 26.18
N ALA A 115 -11.93 -17.72 27.38
CA ALA A 115 -12.82 -16.80 28.09
C ALA A 115 -12.96 -15.46 27.34
N VAL A 116 -11.88 -14.92 26.78
CA VAL A 116 -11.91 -13.72 25.92
C VAL A 116 -12.69 -13.97 24.64
N ASN A 117 -12.52 -15.13 23.99
CA ASN A 117 -13.28 -15.48 22.79
C ASN A 117 -14.77 -15.72 23.08
N THR A 118 -15.10 -16.34 24.21
CA THR A 118 -16.49 -16.63 24.62
C THR A 118 -17.21 -15.37 25.07
N SER A 119 -16.55 -14.50 25.83
CA SER A 119 -17.07 -13.17 26.16
C SER A 119 -17.13 -12.25 24.95
N ALA A 120 -16.25 -12.37 23.96
CA ALA A 120 -16.38 -11.67 22.68
C ALA A 120 -17.56 -12.19 21.83
N LEU A 121 -17.94 -13.47 21.97
CA LEU A 121 -19.11 -14.07 21.34
C LEU A 121 -20.42 -13.69 22.06
N GLU A 122 -20.43 -13.61 23.39
CA GLU A 122 -21.60 -13.24 24.20
C GLU A 122 -21.81 -11.71 24.31
N ALA A 123 -20.73 -10.93 24.32
CA ALA A 123 -20.78 -9.46 24.34
C ALA A 123 -20.90 -8.85 22.93
N ALA A 124 -20.94 -9.67 21.87
CA ALA A 124 -21.38 -9.20 20.57
C ALA A 124 -22.87 -8.85 20.69
N PRO A 125 -23.26 -7.56 20.75
CA PRO A 125 -24.67 -7.21 20.74
C PRO A 125 -25.25 -7.85 19.49
N ALA A 126 -26.29 -8.67 19.64
CA ALA A 126 -26.97 -9.40 18.58
C ALA A 126 -26.87 -8.59 17.29
N GLN A 127 -25.88 -8.95 16.47
CA GLN A 127 -25.58 -8.21 15.25
C GLN A 127 -26.85 -8.36 14.47
N ARG A 128 -27.62 -7.28 14.42
CA ARG A 128 -28.84 -7.17 13.64
C ARG A 128 -28.34 -7.43 12.24
N ARG A 129 -28.45 -8.69 11.80
CA ARG A 129 -28.07 -9.16 10.47
C ARG A 129 -29.05 -8.48 9.53
N ILE A 130 -28.79 -7.21 9.25
CA ILE A 130 -29.41 -6.50 8.16
C ILE A 130 -29.02 -7.36 6.95
N PRO A 131 -30.00 -7.96 6.26
CA PRO A 131 -29.71 -8.91 5.21
C PRO A 131 -28.81 -8.20 4.20
N PHE A 132 -27.66 -8.78 3.88
CA PHE A 132 -26.66 -8.27 2.95
C PHE A 132 -27.26 -7.76 1.63
N ILE A 133 -28.41 -8.33 1.24
CA ILE A 133 -29.23 -7.92 0.10
C ILE A 133 -29.80 -6.49 0.26
N ALA A 134 -30.26 -6.09 1.44
CA ALA A 134 -30.77 -4.75 1.71
C ALA A 134 -29.66 -3.68 1.68
N GLU A 135 -28.47 -4.03 2.15
CA GLU A 135 -27.30 -3.14 2.06
C GLU A 135 -26.82 -2.99 0.61
N ALA A 136 -26.73 -4.10 -0.14
CA ALA A 136 -26.39 -4.08 -1.57
C ALA A 136 -27.45 -3.33 -2.41
N LEU A 137 -28.74 -3.53 -2.14
CA LEU A 137 -29.83 -2.79 -2.78
C LEU A 137 -29.81 -1.31 -2.41
N GLY A 138 -29.43 -0.96 -1.18
CA GLY A 138 -29.24 0.42 -0.74
C GLY A 138 -28.12 1.12 -1.51
N TYR A 139 -26.96 0.48 -1.67
CA TYR A 139 -25.87 1.02 -2.49
C TYR A 139 -26.26 1.12 -3.97
N LEU A 140 -26.89 0.09 -4.54
CA LEU A 140 -27.34 0.10 -5.93
C LEU A 140 -28.38 1.21 -6.18
N GLY A 141 -29.38 1.34 -5.31
CA GLY A 141 -30.39 2.39 -5.38
C GLY A 141 -29.78 3.79 -5.24
N GLY A 142 -28.79 3.96 -4.36
CA GLY A 142 -28.03 5.21 -4.22
C GLY A 142 -27.26 5.57 -5.49
N VAL A 143 -26.58 4.60 -6.11
CA VAL A 143 -25.85 4.81 -7.38
C VAL A 143 -26.80 5.14 -8.52
N LEU A 144 -27.91 4.41 -8.66
CA LEU A 144 -28.91 4.67 -9.71
C LEU A 144 -29.60 6.02 -9.51
N GLY A 145 -29.93 6.39 -8.27
CA GLY A 145 -30.47 7.70 -7.94
C GLY A 145 -29.50 8.83 -8.28
N LEU A 146 -28.22 8.68 -7.90
CA LEU A 146 -27.17 9.64 -8.23
C LEU A 146 -26.98 9.76 -9.76
N ALA A 147 -26.92 8.64 -10.48
CA ALA A 147 -26.83 8.62 -11.93
C ALA A 147 -28.04 9.32 -12.58
N GLY A 148 -29.25 9.06 -12.10
CA GLY A 148 -30.47 9.73 -12.55
C GLY A 148 -30.42 11.25 -12.36
N ILE A 149 -29.98 11.72 -11.18
CA ILE A 149 -29.80 13.15 -10.89
C ILE A 149 -28.74 13.76 -11.82
N VAL A 150 -27.60 13.08 -12.02
CA VAL A 150 -26.53 13.55 -12.90
C VAL A 150 -27.00 13.63 -14.36
N LEU A 151 -27.73 12.63 -14.85
CA LEU A 151 -28.29 12.63 -16.21
C LEU A 151 -29.35 13.71 -16.39
N LEU A 152 -30.24 13.88 -15.41
CA LEU A 152 -31.24 14.94 -15.41
C LEU A 152 -30.56 16.32 -15.45
N MET A 153 -29.56 16.52 -14.58
CA MET A 153 -28.77 17.75 -14.55
C MET A 153 -28.07 17.95 -15.89
N ALA A 154 -27.34 16.97 -16.42
CA ALA A 154 -26.63 17.05 -17.70
C ALA A 154 -27.56 17.39 -18.88
N ARG A 155 -28.81 16.90 -18.86
CA ARG A 155 -29.81 17.19 -19.89
C ARG A 155 -30.32 18.64 -19.83
N TYR A 156 -30.65 19.15 -18.65
CA TYR A 156 -31.23 20.49 -18.49
C TYR A 156 -30.18 21.60 -18.29
N TRP A 157 -28.93 21.22 -18.01
CA TRP A 157 -27.83 22.15 -17.78
C TRP A 157 -27.57 23.10 -18.94
N PRO A 158 -27.54 22.67 -20.22
CA PRO A 158 -27.33 23.56 -21.36
C PRO A 158 -28.38 24.67 -21.45
N ASP A 159 -29.66 24.34 -21.16
CA ASP A 159 -30.79 25.27 -21.27
C ASP A 159 -30.89 26.24 -20.08
N MET A 160 -30.19 25.95 -18.99
CA MET A 160 -30.24 26.77 -17.78
C MET A 160 -29.38 28.03 -17.92
N SER A 161 -29.93 29.18 -17.51
CA SER A 161 -29.19 30.44 -17.43
C SER A 161 -28.05 30.37 -16.40
N THR A 162 -27.00 31.18 -16.59
CA THR A 162 -25.86 31.23 -15.65
C THR A 162 -26.28 31.50 -14.20
N PRO A 163 -27.18 32.48 -13.90
CA PRO A 163 -27.66 32.69 -12.54
C PRO A 163 -28.39 31.47 -11.98
N GLY A 164 -29.17 30.76 -12.80
CA GLY A 164 -29.85 29.52 -12.39
C GLY A 164 -28.86 28.42 -11.99
N ARG A 165 -27.81 28.22 -12.79
CA ARG A 165 -26.74 27.24 -12.48
C ARG A 165 -26.02 27.59 -11.18
N LEU A 166 -25.69 28.87 -10.98
CA LEU A 166 -25.05 29.36 -9.75
C LEU A 166 -25.97 29.21 -8.53
N ALA A 167 -27.25 29.54 -8.66
CA ALA A 167 -28.22 29.43 -7.57
C ALA A 167 -28.42 27.97 -7.13
N ILE A 168 -28.56 27.04 -8.08
CA ILE A 168 -28.75 25.61 -7.76
C ILE A 168 -27.50 25.01 -7.13
N THR A 169 -26.32 25.25 -7.71
CA THR A 169 -25.07 24.67 -7.20
C THR A 169 -24.61 25.35 -5.90
N GLY A 170 -24.66 26.67 -5.82
CA GLY A 170 -24.34 27.42 -4.60
C GLY A 170 -25.32 27.13 -3.46
N GLY A 171 -26.62 27.11 -3.77
CA GLY A 171 -27.68 26.76 -2.81
C GLY A 171 -27.55 25.33 -2.31
N GLY A 172 -27.33 24.35 -3.21
CA GLY A 172 -27.10 22.96 -2.83
C GLY A 172 -25.84 22.77 -1.98
N THR A 173 -24.76 23.47 -2.30
CA THR A 173 -23.51 23.48 -1.51
C THR A 173 -23.79 23.97 -0.09
N ALA A 174 -24.42 25.13 0.04
CA ALA A 174 -24.73 25.74 1.34
C ALA A 174 -25.69 24.87 2.17
N ALA A 175 -26.75 24.34 1.55
CA ALA A 175 -27.72 23.49 2.22
C ALA A 175 -27.07 22.21 2.77
N LEU A 176 -26.22 21.53 2.00
CA LEU A 176 -25.50 20.34 2.46
C LEU A 176 -24.45 20.66 3.52
N ALA A 177 -23.75 21.79 3.40
CA ALA A 177 -22.78 22.25 4.40
C ALA A 177 -23.47 22.48 5.76
N LEU A 178 -24.61 23.19 5.74
CA LEU A 178 -25.43 23.46 6.92
C LEU A 178 -26.03 22.18 7.50
N ALA A 179 -26.59 21.31 6.64
CA ALA A 179 -27.11 20.02 7.08
C ALA A 179 -26.04 19.20 7.81
N GLY A 180 -24.83 19.09 7.24
CA GLY A 180 -23.71 18.43 7.91
C GLY A 180 -23.29 19.12 9.21
N ALA A 181 -23.35 20.46 9.28
CA ALA A 181 -23.03 21.18 10.50
C ALA A 181 -24.01 20.89 11.65
N LEU A 182 -25.29 20.69 11.34
CA LEU A 182 -26.37 20.39 12.29
C LEU A 182 -26.33 18.93 12.82
N VAL A 183 -25.73 18.00 12.08
CA VAL A 183 -25.58 16.59 12.50
C VAL A 183 -24.57 16.49 13.66
N HIS A 184 -25.03 16.03 14.83
CA HIS A 184 -24.18 15.81 16.00
C HIS A 184 -23.37 14.51 15.89
N GLU A 185 -22.11 14.54 16.31
CA GLU A 185 -21.15 13.44 16.23
C GLU A 185 -21.24 12.48 17.45
N SER A 186 -22.45 12.20 17.95
CA SER A 186 -22.64 11.33 19.11
C SER A 186 -22.51 9.83 18.79
N GLU A 187 -22.82 9.45 17.55
CA GLU A 187 -22.82 8.06 17.08
C GLU A 187 -21.96 7.94 15.82
N THR A 188 -21.28 6.79 15.64
CA THR A 188 -20.42 6.53 14.48
C THR A 188 -21.17 6.69 13.14
N ALA A 189 -22.46 6.29 13.09
CA ALA A 189 -23.29 6.44 11.90
C ALA A 189 -23.54 7.92 11.53
N LEU A 190 -23.81 8.76 12.52
CA LEU A 190 -24.02 10.20 12.34
C LEU A 190 -22.71 10.91 11.93
N THR A 191 -21.58 10.48 12.48
CA THR A 191 -20.25 10.97 12.05
C THR A 191 -19.99 10.67 10.57
N ARG A 192 -20.30 9.45 10.12
CA ARG A 192 -20.18 9.06 8.70
C ARG A 192 -21.13 9.88 7.81
N LEU A 193 -22.38 10.07 8.25
CA LEU A 193 -23.35 10.90 7.53
C LEU A 193 -22.86 12.34 7.39
N ARG A 194 -22.30 12.93 8.45
CA ARG A 194 -21.71 14.27 8.41
C ARG A 194 -20.57 14.37 7.41
N TRP A 195 -19.63 13.42 7.42
CA TRP A 195 -18.53 13.38 6.45
C TRP A 195 -19.03 13.27 5.02
N PHE A 196 -20.06 12.45 4.79
CA PHE A 196 -20.68 12.30 3.48
C PHE A 196 -21.37 13.58 3.00
N LEU A 197 -22.15 14.24 3.85
CA LEU A 197 -22.82 15.51 3.53
C LEU A 197 -21.80 16.60 3.17
N TRP A 198 -20.70 16.68 3.91
CA TRP A 198 -19.64 17.64 3.63
C TRP A 198 -18.81 17.30 2.40
N LEU A 199 -18.55 16.03 2.14
CA LEU A 199 -17.94 15.58 0.87
C LEU A 199 -18.82 16.00 -0.32
N LEU A 200 -20.12 15.71 -0.26
CA LEU A 200 -21.07 16.06 -1.32
C LEU A 200 -21.19 17.59 -1.47
N SER A 201 -21.20 18.33 -0.36
CA SER A 201 -21.14 19.80 -0.36
C SER A 201 -19.90 20.30 -1.10
N SER A 202 -18.71 19.75 -0.82
CA SER A 202 -17.46 20.11 -1.52
C SER A 202 -17.49 19.77 -3.01
N THR A 203 -18.09 18.64 -3.40
CA THR A 203 -18.27 18.28 -4.81
C THR A 203 -19.15 19.29 -5.54
N ILE A 204 -20.32 19.63 -4.98
CA ILE A 204 -21.22 20.62 -5.58
C ILE A 204 -20.57 22.02 -5.55
N GLY A 205 -19.80 22.33 -4.49
CA GLY A 205 -19.04 23.57 -4.35
C GLY A 205 -17.97 23.73 -5.43
N ALA A 206 -17.29 22.65 -5.80
CA ALA A 206 -16.36 22.63 -6.93
C ALA A 206 -17.08 22.95 -8.26
N VAL A 207 -18.27 22.39 -8.50
CA VAL A 207 -19.07 22.72 -9.69
C VAL A 207 -19.49 24.18 -9.68
N PHE A 208 -19.97 24.70 -8.55
CA PHE A 208 -20.31 26.11 -8.36
C PHE A 208 -19.12 27.02 -8.70
N ALA A 209 -17.95 26.73 -8.12
CA ALA A 209 -16.71 27.46 -8.37
C ALA A 209 -16.28 27.41 -9.85
N GLY A 210 -16.46 26.26 -10.51
CA GLY A 210 -16.20 26.11 -11.94
C GLY A 210 -17.11 26.97 -12.81
N VAL A 211 -18.42 26.99 -12.52
CA VAL A 211 -19.39 27.86 -13.22
C VAL A 211 -19.08 29.33 -12.96
N LEU A 212 -18.80 29.69 -11.71
CA LEU A 212 -18.44 31.05 -11.32
C LEU A 212 -17.20 31.53 -12.10
N GLY A 213 -16.13 30.74 -12.10
CA GLY A 213 -14.90 31.05 -12.83
C GLY A 213 -15.12 31.17 -14.34
N ALA A 214 -15.76 30.18 -14.95
CA ALA A 214 -15.90 30.12 -16.40
C ALA A 214 -16.94 31.09 -16.97
N LYS A 215 -18.08 31.29 -16.29
CA LYS A 215 -19.23 32.02 -16.85
C LYS A 215 -19.46 33.39 -16.21
N ALA A 216 -19.22 33.55 -14.91
CA ALA A 216 -19.46 34.83 -14.23
C ALA A 216 -18.21 35.73 -14.27
N LEU A 217 -17.03 35.16 -14.02
CA LEU A 217 -15.75 35.87 -14.03
C LEU A 217 -15.09 35.93 -15.42
N GLY A 218 -15.59 35.13 -16.38
CA GLY A 218 -15.09 35.13 -17.76
C GLY A 218 -13.66 34.60 -17.88
N PHE A 219 -13.23 33.68 -17.01
CA PHE A 219 -11.93 33.04 -17.15
C PHE A 219 -11.95 32.01 -18.27
N HIS A 220 -11.15 32.25 -19.31
CA HIS A 220 -11.07 31.41 -20.50
C HIS A 220 -10.01 30.29 -20.41
N PRO A 221 -8.82 30.51 -19.85
CA PRO A 221 -7.88 29.41 -19.61
C PRO A 221 -8.41 28.44 -18.55
N ALA A 222 -8.35 27.13 -18.85
CA ALA A 222 -8.76 26.08 -17.93
C ALA A 222 -8.06 26.18 -16.56
N ASP A 223 -6.81 26.61 -16.55
CA ASP A 223 -5.99 26.75 -15.34
C ASP A 223 -6.54 27.79 -14.36
N LYS A 224 -7.14 28.87 -14.86
CA LYS A 224 -7.78 29.90 -14.02
C LYS A 224 -9.08 29.39 -13.40
N VAL A 225 -9.84 28.60 -14.15
CA VAL A 225 -11.04 27.95 -13.61
C VAL A 225 -10.64 26.93 -12.55
N ALA A 226 -9.61 26.12 -12.82
CA ALA A 226 -9.06 25.16 -11.87
C ALA A 226 -8.56 25.84 -10.59
N LEU A 227 -7.95 27.02 -10.70
CA LEU A 227 -7.52 27.82 -9.55
C LEU A 227 -8.70 28.22 -8.64
N VAL A 228 -9.82 28.69 -9.23
CA VAL A 228 -11.04 29.05 -8.48
C VAL A 228 -11.65 27.82 -7.79
N VAL A 229 -11.71 26.70 -8.51
CA VAL A 229 -12.19 25.42 -7.96
C VAL A 229 -11.32 24.95 -6.81
N ALA A 230 -10.00 24.92 -7.00
CA ALA A 230 -9.05 24.50 -5.97
C ALA A 230 -9.10 25.41 -4.74
N THR A 231 -9.25 26.72 -4.92
CA THR A 231 -9.43 27.68 -3.83
C THR A 231 -10.69 27.36 -3.02
N MET A 232 -11.84 27.21 -3.69
CA MET A 232 -13.11 26.89 -3.03
C MET A 232 -13.02 25.59 -2.22
N VAL A 233 -12.53 24.50 -2.85
CA VAL A 233 -12.37 23.20 -2.20
C VAL A 233 -11.42 23.30 -1.02
N THR A 234 -10.25 23.94 -1.17
CA THR A 234 -9.28 24.07 -0.08
C THR A 234 -9.85 24.82 1.10
N VAL A 235 -10.43 26.00 0.87
CA VAL A 235 -10.95 26.85 1.95
C VAL A 235 -12.13 26.20 2.65
N GLN A 236 -13.07 25.63 1.90
CA GLN A 236 -14.25 24.98 2.46
C GLN A 236 -13.87 23.76 3.31
N ASN A 237 -13.01 22.88 2.79
CA ASN A 237 -12.62 21.67 3.52
C ASN A 237 -11.66 21.99 4.68
N ALA A 238 -10.85 23.05 4.58
CA ALA A 238 -10.04 23.53 5.71
C ALA A 238 -10.94 23.99 6.88
N ALA A 239 -12.02 24.70 6.57
CA ALA A 239 -13.01 25.12 7.56
C ALA A 239 -13.74 23.91 8.20
N PHE A 240 -14.08 22.89 7.39
CA PHE A 240 -14.69 21.66 7.90
C PHE A 240 -13.71 20.80 8.71
N TRP A 241 -12.43 20.80 8.33
CA TRP A 241 -11.39 20.07 9.04
C TRP A 241 -11.11 20.71 10.40
N TRP A 242 -10.83 22.02 10.46
CA TRP A 242 -10.50 22.79 11.67
C TRP A 242 -9.60 22.01 12.66
N TRP A 243 -8.60 21.29 12.14
CA TRP A 243 -7.68 20.45 12.92
C TRP A 243 -8.32 19.36 13.80
N ARG A 244 -9.57 18.97 13.50
CA ARG A 244 -10.25 17.85 14.13
C ARG A 244 -9.95 16.56 13.38
N ASP A 245 -10.15 15.42 14.05
CA ASP A 245 -10.00 14.10 13.45
C ASP A 245 -11.11 13.81 12.43
N ARG A 246 -10.89 14.30 11.22
CA ARG A 246 -11.83 14.27 10.09
C ARG A 246 -11.05 13.91 8.82
N PRO A 247 -10.67 12.63 8.65
CA PRO A 247 -9.73 12.20 7.63
C PRO A 247 -10.13 12.60 6.20
N VAL A 248 -11.41 12.49 5.87
CA VAL A 248 -11.94 12.87 4.54
C VAL A 248 -11.71 14.36 4.26
N GLN A 249 -12.00 15.22 5.23
CA GLN A 249 -11.90 16.68 5.09
C GLN A 249 -10.43 17.12 5.04
N GLN A 250 -9.58 16.47 5.84
CA GLN A 250 -8.13 16.65 5.78
C GLN A 250 -7.60 16.29 4.38
N THR A 251 -7.95 15.11 3.83
CA THR A 251 -7.52 14.70 2.49
C THR A 251 -7.98 15.69 1.42
N LEU A 252 -9.25 16.11 1.43
CA LEU A 252 -9.77 17.08 0.47
C LEU A 252 -9.07 18.44 0.57
N THR A 253 -8.75 18.88 1.79
CA THR A 253 -8.01 20.13 2.03
C THR A 253 -6.60 20.03 1.45
N LEU A 254 -5.88 18.94 1.71
CA LEU A 254 -4.51 18.76 1.27
C LEU A 254 -4.42 18.58 -0.25
N VAL A 255 -5.30 17.78 -0.86
CA VAL A 255 -5.37 17.62 -2.32
C VAL A 255 -5.75 18.95 -2.98
N GLY A 256 -6.74 19.64 -2.44
CA GLY A 256 -7.14 20.98 -2.88
C GLY A 256 -5.97 21.96 -2.82
N ALA A 257 -5.22 21.96 -1.71
CA ALA A 257 -4.06 22.83 -1.50
C ALA A 257 -2.94 22.53 -2.51
N SER A 258 -2.66 21.26 -2.79
CA SER A 258 -1.71 20.87 -3.84
C SER A 258 -2.15 21.39 -5.21
N THR A 259 -3.43 21.20 -5.58
CA THR A 259 -3.97 21.74 -6.85
C THR A 259 -3.92 23.27 -6.88
N LEU A 260 -4.24 23.94 -5.77
CA LEU A 260 -4.21 25.38 -5.62
C LEU A 260 -2.79 25.93 -5.84
N VAL A 261 -1.80 25.35 -5.16
CA VAL A 261 -0.39 25.73 -5.33
C VAL A 261 0.06 25.55 -6.79
N GLY A 262 -0.24 24.39 -7.38
CA GLY A 262 0.13 24.10 -8.78
C GLY A 262 -0.50 25.08 -9.77
N THR A 263 -1.83 25.24 -9.71
CA THR A 263 -2.57 26.12 -10.63
C THR A 263 -2.23 27.60 -10.44
N PHE A 264 -1.91 28.02 -9.21
CA PHE A 264 -1.47 29.39 -8.91
C PHE A 264 -0.08 29.67 -9.50
N VAL A 265 0.90 28.78 -9.26
CA VAL A 265 2.27 28.95 -9.75
C VAL A 265 2.33 28.89 -11.29
N ALA A 266 1.48 28.05 -11.90
CA ALA A 266 1.31 27.98 -13.35
C ALA A 266 0.83 29.30 -13.99
N GLN A 267 0.21 30.21 -13.22
CA GLN A 267 -0.16 31.53 -13.75
C GLN A 267 1.04 32.43 -14.05
N PHE A 268 2.20 32.14 -13.43
CA PHE A 268 3.37 33.02 -13.47
C PHE A 268 4.60 32.33 -14.07
N THR A 269 4.58 31.01 -14.23
CA THR A 269 5.75 30.21 -14.59
C THR A 269 5.38 29.04 -15.52
N GLY A 270 6.40 28.37 -16.07
CA GLY A 270 6.22 27.16 -16.88
C GLY A 270 5.85 25.92 -16.08
N VAL A 271 5.55 24.83 -16.79
CA VAL A 271 5.15 23.52 -16.25
C VAL A 271 6.27 22.93 -15.39
N GLY A 272 7.54 23.13 -15.77
CA GLY A 272 8.71 22.66 -15.04
C GLY A 272 8.83 23.30 -13.66
N LEU A 273 8.80 24.64 -13.57
CA LEU A 273 8.85 25.34 -12.28
C LEU A 273 7.63 25.09 -11.41
N THR A 274 6.46 24.92 -12.03
CA THR A 274 5.24 24.47 -11.33
C THR A 274 5.46 23.08 -10.73
N GLY A 275 6.02 22.15 -11.50
CA GLY A 275 6.37 20.81 -11.05
C GLY A 275 7.37 20.81 -9.90
N LEU A 276 8.43 21.62 -9.98
CA LEU A 276 9.41 21.80 -8.89
C LEU A 276 8.73 22.28 -7.61
N THR A 277 7.83 23.25 -7.72
CA THR A 277 7.10 23.81 -6.57
C THR A 277 6.17 22.77 -5.94
N LEU A 278 5.52 21.95 -6.76
CA LEU A 278 4.70 20.83 -6.28
C LEU A 278 5.56 19.74 -5.61
N VAL A 279 6.75 19.42 -6.12
CA VAL A 279 7.68 18.52 -5.43
C VAL A 279 8.05 19.07 -4.06
N ALA A 280 8.45 20.35 -3.97
CA ALA A 280 8.79 20.99 -2.70
C ALA A 280 7.62 21.01 -1.72
N PHE A 281 6.41 21.36 -2.19
CA PHE A 281 5.19 21.33 -1.38
C PHE A 281 4.85 19.90 -0.91
N GLY A 282 4.96 18.92 -1.79
CA GLY A 282 4.75 17.52 -1.48
C GLY A 282 5.74 16.97 -0.46
N VAL A 283 7.02 17.37 -0.53
CA VAL A 283 8.03 17.04 0.50
C VAL A 283 7.62 17.63 1.85
N ALA A 284 7.19 18.89 1.89
CA ALA A 284 6.75 19.53 3.14
C ALA A 284 5.56 18.78 3.76
N LEU A 285 4.57 18.37 2.96
CA LEU A 285 3.45 17.55 3.42
C LEU A 285 3.90 16.15 3.88
N ALA A 286 4.74 15.47 3.09
CA ALA A 286 5.25 14.15 3.44
C ALA A 286 6.01 14.15 4.77
N VAL A 287 6.85 15.17 5.00
CA VAL A 287 7.56 15.38 6.27
C VAL A 287 6.59 15.72 7.40
N THR A 288 5.55 16.50 7.13
CA THR A 288 4.51 16.84 8.13
C THR A 288 3.75 15.58 8.59
N GLY A 289 3.38 14.70 7.65
CA GLY A 289 2.77 13.40 7.94
C GLY A 289 3.72 12.46 8.66
N TRP A 290 4.98 12.37 8.24
CA TRP A 290 6.01 11.57 8.91
C TRP A 290 6.26 12.03 10.35
N ARG A 291 6.29 13.34 10.61
CA ARG A 291 6.45 13.89 11.97
C ARG A 291 5.17 13.83 12.81
N SER A 292 4.13 13.17 12.32
CA SER A 292 2.83 13.03 12.97
C SER A 292 2.23 14.34 13.46
N LEU A 293 2.41 15.41 12.68
CA LEU A 293 1.95 16.76 13.04
C LEU A 293 0.46 17.00 12.73
N THR A 294 -0.19 16.09 12.02
CA THR A 294 -1.61 16.19 11.64
C THR A 294 -2.44 15.07 12.27
N PRO A 295 -3.76 15.24 12.46
CA PRO A 295 -4.63 14.21 13.05
C PRO A 295 -4.56 12.84 12.34
N ALA A 296 -4.52 12.83 11.00
CA ALA A 296 -4.32 11.61 10.20
C ALA A 296 -2.97 11.66 9.45
N PRO A 297 -1.85 11.28 10.10
CA PRO A 297 -0.50 11.44 9.54
C PRO A 297 -0.25 10.62 8.28
N GLU A 298 -0.81 9.42 8.19
CA GLU A 298 -0.72 8.55 7.01
C GLU A 298 -1.36 9.18 5.77
N LEU A 299 -2.49 9.88 5.91
CA LEU A 299 -3.16 10.57 4.80
C LEU A 299 -2.36 11.79 4.35
N THR A 300 -1.76 12.53 5.29
CA THR A 300 -0.88 13.66 4.95
C THR A 300 0.36 13.18 4.21
N ALA A 301 0.98 12.09 4.67
CA ALA A 301 2.13 11.49 3.99
C ALA A 301 1.76 10.98 2.60
N LEU A 302 0.61 10.31 2.45
CA LEU A 302 0.09 9.83 1.18
C LEU A 302 -0.11 10.97 0.17
N VAL A 303 -0.82 12.03 0.56
CA VAL A 303 -1.08 13.18 -0.32
C VAL A 303 0.22 13.92 -0.65
N GLY A 304 1.13 14.06 0.32
CA GLY A 304 2.45 14.65 0.10
C GLY A 304 3.26 13.87 -0.94
N ALA A 305 3.41 12.56 -0.77
CA ALA A 305 4.09 11.68 -1.72
C ALA A 305 3.43 11.71 -3.10
N ALA A 306 2.09 11.69 -3.18
CA ALA A 306 1.39 11.74 -4.46
C ALA A 306 1.62 13.08 -5.17
N THR A 307 1.66 14.17 -4.41
CA THR A 307 1.98 15.51 -4.93
C THR A 307 3.41 15.57 -5.46
N MET A 308 4.37 14.91 -4.80
CA MET A 308 5.75 14.78 -5.32
C MET A 308 5.79 14.03 -6.66
N VAL A 309 5.05 12.92 -6.78
CA VAL A 309 4.98 12.15 -8.03
C VAL A 309 4.38 13.00 -9.16
N VAL A 310 3.26 13.70 -8.91
CA VAL A 310 2.64 14.60 -9.90
C VAL A 310 3.60 15.73 -10.30
N GLY A 311 4.23 16.40 -9.32
CA GLY A 311 5.18 17.48 -9.58
C GLY A 311 6.39 17.02 -10.39
N SER A 312 6.91 15.82 -10.12
CA SER A 312 8.03 15.24 -10.87
C SER A 312 7.64 14.77 -12.28
N ALA A 313 6.41 14.32 -12.48
CA ALA A 313 5.86 14.05 -13.82
C ALA A 313 5.69 15.33 -14.65
N MET A 314 5.30 16.45 -14.03
CA MET A 314 5.28 17.76 -14.69
C MET A 314 6.69 18.20 -15.08
N LEU A 315 7.67 18.04 -14.19
CA LEU A 315 9.08 18.31 -14.49
C LEU A 315 9.59 17.50 -15.71
N SER A 316 9.25 16.21 -15.78
CA SER A 316 9.68 15.34 -16.89
C SER A 316 9.05 15.70 -18.23
N SER A 317 7.86 16.32 -18.23
CA SER A 317 7.18 16.77 -19.45
C SER A 317 7.83 17.99 -20.11
N GLU A 318 8.48 18.87 -19.33
CA GLU A 318 9.14 20.07 -19.87
C GLU A 318 10.65 19.84 -20.01
N TRP A 319 11.30 19.33 -18.96
CA TRP A 319 12.75 19.14 -18.91
C TRP A 319 13.10 17.68 -19.19
N HIS A 320 12.99 17.31 -20.46
CA HIS A 320 13.30 15.95 -20.92
C HIS A 320 14.70 15.49 -20.46
N GLY A 321 14.85 14.22 -20.10
CA GLY A 321 16.07 13.65 -19.51
C GLY A 321 16.23 13.98 -18.02
N TRP A 322 16.54 15.23 -17.66
CA TRP A 322 16.75 15.62 -16.26
C TRP A 322 15.50 15.46 -15.40
N GLY A 323 14.33 15.84 -15.92
CA GLY A 323 13.06 15.67 -15.23
C GLY A 323 12.68 14.20 -15.03
N MET A 324 13.07 13.31 -15.94
CA MET A 324 12.89 11.86 -15.77
C MET A 324 13.84 11.29 -14.71
N ALA A 325 15.10 11.72 -14.69
CA ALA A 325 16.04 11.37 -13.63
C ALA A 325 15.56 11.86 -12.25
N LEU A 326 15.04 13.09 -12.17
CA LEU A 326 14.42 13.63 -10.95
C LEU A 326 13.16 12.86 -10.54
N MET A 327 12.33 12.42 -11.49
CA MET A 327 11.17 11.58 -11.20
C MET A 327 11.58 10.24 -10.55
N LEU A 328 12.62 9.58 -11.06
CA LEU A 328 13.19 8.40 -10.42
C LEU A 328 13.77 8.71 -9.03
N ALA A 329 14.46 9.84 -8.89
CA ALA A 329 15.01 10.27 -7.60
C ALA A 329 13.90 10.53 -6.57
N VAL A 330 12.79 11.15 -6.98
CA VAL A 330 11.60 11.37 -6.14
C VAL A 330 10.98 10.05 -5.71
N VAL A 331 10.77 9.11 -6.63
CA VAL A 331 10.26 7.77 -6.31
C VAL A 331 11.20 7.05 -5.34
N GLY A 332 12.51 7.14 -5.57
CA GLY A 332 13.52 6.62 -4.63
C GLY A 332 13.42 7.27 -3.25
N ALA A 333 13.30 8.59 -3.18
CA ALA A 333 13.15 9.33 -1.93
C ALA A 333 11.87 8.99 -1.16
N ILE A 334 10.80 8.53 -1.85
CA ILE A 334 9.58 8.01 -1.22
C ILE A 334 9.78 6.58 -0.72
N LEU A 335 10.42 5.71 -1.52
CA LEU A 335 10.57 4.29 -1.21
C LEU A 335 11.66 3.97 -0.17
N ILE A 336 12.76 4.74 -0.14
CA ILE A 336 13.85 4.56 0.82
C ILE A 336 13.37 4.60 2.28
N PRO A 337 12.65 5.65 2.74
CA PRO A 337 12.13 5.67 4.11
C PRO A 337 11.06 4.61 4.35
N ALA A 338 10.29 4.22 3.32
CA ALA A 338 9.30 3.15 3.43
C ALA A 338 9.94 1.75 3.63
N ALA A 339 11.12 1.53 3.05
CA ALA A 339 11.88 0.29 3.16
C ALA A 339 12.80 0.23 4.40
N TRP A 340 12.95 1.35 5.12
CA TRP A 340 13.86 1.41 6.26
C TRP A 340 13.31 0.57 7.44
N PRO A 341 14.07 -0.43 7.94
CA PRO A 341 13.58 -1.40 8.92
C PRO A 341 13.50 -0.88 10.37
N GLY A 342 13.77 0.42 10.60
CA GLY A 342 13.72 1.03 11.93
C GLY A 342 12.34 1.56 12.31
N ASP A 343 12.15 1.85 13.60
CA ASP A 343 10.95 2.47 14.18
C ASP A 343 10.82 3.97 13.83
N VAL A 344 11.35 4.37 12.68
CA VAL A 344 11.43 5.79 12.27
C VAL A 344 10.07 6.30 11.78
N CYS A 345 9.19 5.40 11.33
CA CYS A 345 7.87 5.74 10.80
C CYS A 345 6.79 4.80 11.34
N ASP A 346 5.62 5.37 11.65
CA ASP A 346 4.41 4.61 11.94
C ASP A 346 4.06 3.66 10.78
N CYS A 347 3.42 2.54 11.11
CA CYS A 347 3.07 1.52 10.13
C CYS A 347 2.20 2.07 8.99
N GLY A 348 1.24 2.94 9.32
CA GLY A 348 0.35 3.58 8.33
C GLY A 348 1.10 4.48 7.35
N VAL A 349 2.04 5.29 7.83
CA VAL A 349 2.88 6.16 6.98
C VAL A 349 3.75 5.32 6.05
N ARG A 350 4.34 4.22 6.54
CA ARG A 350 5.12 3.31 5.68
C ARG A 350 4.26 2.73 4.55
N VAL A 351 3.06 2.23 4.87
CA VAL A 351 2.14 1.69 3.86
C VAL A 351 1.77 2.76 2.83
N ALA A 352 1.45 3.98 3.26
CA ALA A 352 1.14 5.10 2.37
C ALA A 352 2.29 5.40 1.41
N LEU A 353 3.52 5.53 1.93
CA LEU A 353 4.72 5.77 1.12
C LEU A 353 5.02 4.60 0.18
N THR A 354 4.86 3.34 0.61
CA THR A 354 5.03 2.17 -0.25
C THR A 354 4.03 2.17 -1.40
N VAL A 355 2.74 2.37 -1.13
CA VAL A 355 1.69 2.36 -2.17
C VAL A 355 1.97 3.43 -3.23
N VAL A 356 2.21 4.67 -2.79
CA VAL A 356 2.48 5.79 -3.71
C VAL A 356 3.83 5.61 -4.43
N GLY A 357 4.87 5.18 -3.71
CA GLY A 357 6.19 4.93 -4.28
C GLY A 357 6.17 3.83 -5.35
N CYS A 358 5.41 2.75 -5.12
CA CYS A 358 5.20 1.70 -6.12
C CYS A 358 4.43 2.21 -7.35
N ALA A 359 3.34 2.96 -7.15
CA ALA A 359 2.60 3.56 -8.25
C ALA A 359 3.48 4.55 -9.05
N GLY A 360 4.26 5.37 -8.36
CA GLY A 360 5.24 6.27 -8.97
C GLY A 360 6.33 5.54 -9.73
N ALA A 361 6.85 4.42 -9.21
CA ALA A 361 7.84 3.58 -9.90
C ALA A 361 7.27 2.96 -11.18
N LEU A 362 6.03 2.46 -11.14
CA LEU A 362 5.34 1.90 -12.31
C LEU A 362 5.17 2.93 -13.43
N GLN A 363 5.01 4.21 -13.08
CA GLN A 363 4.95 5.29 -14.05
C GLN A 363 6.35 5.73 -14.51
N ALA A 364 7.26 5.98 -13.57
CA ALA A 364 8.55 6.62 -13.83
C ALA A 364 9.54 5.72 -14.56
N VAL A 365 9.59 4.43 -14.20
CA VAL A 365 10.61 3.51 -14.73
C VAL A 365 10.40 3.27 -16.22
N PRO A 366 9.21 2.87 -16.72
CA PRO A 366 9.03 2.62 -18.14
C PRO A 366 9.25 3.87 -19.00
N SER A 367 8.77 5.04 -18.55
CA SER A 367 8.95 6.29 -19.30
C SER A 367 10.42 6.70 -19.38
N THR A 368 11.16 6.57 -18.28
CA THR A 368 12.58 6.94 -18.23
C THR A 368 13.43 6.00 -19.06
N VAL A 369 13.17 4.70 -18.95
CA VAL A 369 13.85 3.67 -19.74
C VAL A 369 13.59 3.91 -21.24
N GLY A 370 12.34 4.12 -21.64
CA GLY A 370 11.99 4.36 -23.04
C GLY A 370 12.61 5.62 -23.64
N TYR A 371 12.80 6.68 -22.84
CA TYR A 371 13.46 7.90 -23.29
C TYR A 371 14.96 7.71 -23.49
N PHE A 372 15.66 7.21 -22.47
CA PHE A 372 17.11 7.02 -22.57
C PHE A 372 17.49 5.92 -23.55
N SER A 373 16.60 4.95 -23.79
CA SER A 373 16.85 3.90 -24.75
C SER A 373 16.82 4.35 -26.21
N GLN A 374 16.18 5.48 -26.53
CA GLN A 374 16.24 6.04 -27.88
C GLN A 374 17.63 6.57 -28.24
N GLN A 375 18.39 7.04 -27.24
CA GLN A 375 19.72 7.62 -27.45
C GLN A 375 20.84 6.66 -27.10
N ALA A 376 20.61 5.74 -26.16
CA ALA A 376 21.57 4.78 -25.66
C ALA A 376 20.86 3.49 -25.24
N GLY A 377 20.17 2.85 -26.18
CA GLY A 377 19.39 1.62 -25.97
C GLY A 377 20.22 0.51 -25.33
N ILE A 378 21.43 0.28 -25.84
CA ILE A 378 22.31 -0.76 -25.33
C ILE A 378 22.76 -0.45 -23.90
N LEU A 379 23.20 0.79 -23.62
CA LEU A 379 23.67 1.18 -22.29
C LEU A 379 22.53 1.14 -21.26
N THR A 380 21.37 1.71 -21.63
CA THR A 380 20.18 1.76 -20.76
C THR A 380 19.66 0.35 -20.49
N GLY A 381 19.53 -0.47 -21.54
CA GLY A 381 19.13 -1.86 -21.42
C GLY A 381 20.11 -2.69 -20.58
N SER A 382 21.42 -2.47 -20.74
CA SER A 382 22.47 -3.13 -19.93
C SER A 382 22.39 -2.73 -18.46
N ALA A 383 22.14 -1.45 -18.16
CA ALA A 383 21.98 -0.97 -16.79
C ALA A 383 20.74 -1.61 -16.12
N VAL A 384 19.59 -1.64 -16.81
CA VAL A 384 18.36 -2.28 -16.33
C VAL A 384 18.58 -3.79 -16.14
N TRP A 385 19.29 -4.44 -17.07
CA TRP A 385 19.65 -5.84 -16.99
C TRP A 385 20.55 -6.13 -15.78
N LEU A 386 21.63 -5.36 -15.59
CA LEU A 386 22.55 -5.51 -14.46
C LEU A 386 21.85 -5.28 -13.11
N ALA A 387 20.99 -4.27 -13.03
CA ALA A 387 20.16 -4.04 -11.85
C ALA A 387 19.24 -5.24 -11.57
N GLY A 388 18.60 -5.78 -12.61
CA GLY A 388 17.80 -7.00 -12.51
C GLY A 388 18.61 -8.20 -12.00
N VAL A 389 19.80 -8.44 -12.56
CA VAL A 389 20.71 -9.52 -12.12
C VAL A 389 21.10 -9.33 -10.65
N GLY A 390 21.37 -8.10 -10.24
CA GLY A 390 21.67 -7.74 -8.85
C GLY A 390 20.51 -8.09 -7.90
N LEU A 391 19.28 -7.69 -8.26
CA LEU A 391 18.08 -7.99 -7.47
C LEU A 391 17.82 -9.49 -7.35
N VAL A 392 17.92 -10.23 -8.46
CA VAL A 392 17.85 -11.70 -8.47
C VAL A 392 18.91 -12.30 -7.56
N SER A 393 20.15 -11.82 -7.63
CA SER A 393 21.27 -12.33 -6.84
C SER A 393 21.09 -12.08 -5.35
N ILE A 394 20.57 -10.91 -4.96
CA ILE A 394 20.25 -10.57 -3.57
C ILE A 394 19.09 -11.41 -3.06
N GLY A 395 18.02 -11.56 -3.85
CA GLY A 395 16.88 -12.41 -3.51
C GLY A 395 17.28 -13.86 -3.30
N ASN A 396 18.08 -14.42 -4.21
CA ASN A 396 18.55 -15.80 -4.15
C ASN A 396 19.50 -16.06 -2.96
N ARG A 397 20.28 -15.06 -2.52
CA ARG A 397 21.10 -15.17 -1.30
C ARG A 397 20.29 -15.07 -0.01
N ARG A 398 18.97 -14.84 -0.09
CA ARG A 398 18.05 -14.65 1.05
C ARG A 398 18.52 -13.60 2.06
N VAL A 399 19.26 -12.59 1.59
CA VAL A 399 19.79 -11.51 2.44
C VAL A 399 18.70 -10.50 2.80
N ALA A 400 17.65 -10.41 1.97
CA ALA A 400 16.53 -9.50 2.18
C ALA A 400 15.34 -10.19 2.85
N ARG A 401 14.51 -9.41 3.55
CA ARG A 401 13.27 -9.88 4.21
C ARG A 401 12.21 -10.41 3.23
N ALA A 402 12.24 -9.97 1.97
CA ALA A 402 11.28 -10.36 0.93
C ALA A 402 12.03 -10.89 -0.31
N PRO A 403 12.71 -12.05 -0.22
CA PRO A 403 13.54 -12.56 -1.31
C PRO A 403 12.74 -12.84 -2.58
N LEU A 404 11.49 -13.31 -2.43
CA LEU A 404 10.58 -13.58 -3.54
C LEU A 404 10.28 -12.33 -4.39
N VAL A 405 10.04 -11.19 -3.72
CA VAL A 405 9.73 -9.92 -4.41
C VAL A 405 10.95 -9.44 -5.19
N LEU A 406 12.16 -9.55 -4.61
CA LEU A 406 13.39 -9.18 -5.30
C LEU A 406 13.69 -10.11 -6.49
N GLU A 407 13.40 -11.40 -6.37
CA GLU A 407 13.53 -12.34 -7.49
C GLU A 407 12.54 -12.03 -8.61
N ILE A 408 11.28 -11.69 -8.30
CA ILE A 408 10.27 -11.30 -9.29
C ILE A 408 10.67 -10.01 -10.00
N LEU A 409 10.98 -8.96 -9.24
CA LEU A 409 11.40 -7.67 -9.80
C LEU A 409 12.70 -7.79 -10.60
N GLY A 410 13.64 -8.58 -10.07
CA GLY A 410 14.90 -8.87 -10.74
C GLY A 410 14.68 -9.61 -12.05
N GLY A 411 13.85 -10.65 -12.07
CA GLY A 411 13.50 -11.40 -13.28
C GLY A 411 12.85 -10.52 -14.34
N ILE A 412 11.92 -9.66 -13.96
CA ILE A 412 11.32 -8.65 -14.85
C ILE A 412 12.40 -7.71 -15.40
N GLY A 413 13.27 -7.18 -14.54
CA GLY A 413 14.34 -6.25 -14.93
C GLY A 413 15.35 -6.89 -15.90
N VAL A 414 15.71 -8.15 -15.67
CA VAL A 414 16.60 -8.91 -16.56
C VAL A 414 15.97 -9.09 -17.95
N VAL A 415 14.72 -9.51 -18.05
CA VAL A 415 14.04 -9.68 -19.35
C VAL A 415 13.82 -8.33 -20.04
N ALA A 416 13.26 -7.35 -19.31
CA ALA A 416 12.99 -6.02 -19.84
C ALA A 416 14.27 -5.31 -20.30
N GLY A 417 15.36 -5.42 -19.53
CA GLY A 417 16.64 -4.82 -19.88
C GLY A 417 17.16 -5.29 -21.24
N THR A 418 17.06 -6.59 -21.55
CA THR A 418 17.44 -7.09 -22.89
C THR A 418 16.54 -6.56 -24.00
N ALA A 419 15.22 -6.43 -23.76
CA ALA A 419 14.30 -5.87 -24.75
C ALA A 419 14.60 -4.39 -25.04
N VAL A 420 14.98 -3.62 -24.02
CA VAL A 420 15.34 -2.20 -24.12
C VAL A 420 16.57 -1.97 -24.99
N MET A 421 17.52 -2.92 -25.05
CA MET A 421 18.65 -2.83 -25.98
C MET A 421 18.19 -2.75 -27.45
N GLY A 422 16.96 -3.20 -27.74
CA GLY A 422 16.42 -3.33 -29.08
C GLY A 422 16.05 -2.00 -29.72
N PHE A 423 15.93 -0.94 -28.91
CA PHE A 423 15.74 0.43 -29.41
C PHE A 423 16.95 0.94 -30.19
N GLU A 424 18.16 0.47 -29.86
CA GLU A 424 19.39 0.83 -30.58
C GLU A 424 19.85 -0.29 -31.51
N SER A 425 19.79 -1.56 -31.07
CA SER A 425 20.15 -2.71 -31.90
C SER A 425 19.28 -3.92 -31.61
N VAL A 426 18.42 -4.25 -32.59
CA VAL A 426 17.55 -5.44 -32.53
C VAL A 426 18.37 -6.73 -32.43
N ALA A 427 19.52 -6.81 -33.12
CA ALA A 427 20.41 -7.97 -33.05
C ALA A 427 20.96 -8.18 -31.64
N VAL A 428 21.39 -7.10 -30.96
CA VAL A 428 21.91 -7.18 -29.58
C VAL A 428 20.81 -7.62 -28.62
N ALA A 429 19.62 -7.01 -28.72
CA ALA A 429 18.49 -7.35 -27.86
C ALA A 429 18.06 -8.81 -27.97
N THR A 430 17.92 -9.31 -29.20
CA THR A 430 17.46 -10.67 -29.45
C THR A 430 18.50 -11.71 -29.04
N LEU A 431 19.79 -11.47 -29.29
CA LEU A 431 20.87 -12.37 -28.86
C LEU A 431 21.07 -12.34 -27.34
N ALA A 432 21.13 -11.17 -26.73
CA ALA A 432 21.26 -11.02 -25.28
C ALA A 432 20.03 -11.57 -24.55
N GLY A 433 18.83 -11.34 -25.09
CA GLY A 433 17.57 -11.86 -24.59
C GLY A 433 17.51 -13.38 -24.62
N LEU A 434 17.91 -14.02 -25.73
CA LEU A 434 18.03 -15.48 -25.82
C LEU A 434 19.06 -16.03 -24.83
N ALA A 435 20.26 -15.47 -24.78
CA ALA A 435 21.32 -15.92 -23.86
C ALA A 435 20.87 -15.80 -22.40
N THR A 436 20.23 -14.69 -22.06
CA THR A 436 19.65 -14.44 -20.72
C THR A 436 18.56 -15.45 -20.40
N ALA A 437 17.63 -15.69 -21.32
CA ALA A 437 16.52 -16.61 -21.12
C ALA A 437 17.02 -18.06 -20.91
N ILE A 438 18.01 -18.51 -21.71
CA ILE A 438 18.66 -19.81 -21.55
C ILE A 438 19.39 -19.91 -20.20
N CYS A 439 20.10 -18.85 -19.79
CA CYS A 439 20.80 -18.81 -18.50
C CYS A 439 19.83 -18.91 -17.32
N LEU A 440 18.73 -18.14 -17.34
CA LEU A 440 17.67 -18.22 -16.33
C LEU A 440 17.01 -19.60 -16.29
N LEU A 441 16.79 -20.22 -17.45
CA LEU A 441 16.27 -21.59 -17.55
C LEU A 441 17.23 -22.60 -16.90
N ALA A 442 18.52 -22.51 -17.21
CA ALA A 442 19.56 -23.37 -16.66
C ALA A 442 19.71 -23.19 -15.14
N LEU A 443 19.68 -21.94 -14.66
CA LEU A 443 19.69 -21.63 -13.23
C LEU A 443 18.42 -22.12 -12.52
N GLY A 444 17.27 -22.06 -13.21
CA GLY A 444 15.98 -22.54 -12.71
C GLY A 444 15.85 -24.07 -12.64
N ALA A 445 16.73 -24.82 -13.31
CA ALA A 445 16.77 -26.27 -13.20
C ALA A 445 17.23 -26.74 -11.81
N ALA A 446 17.95 -25.90 -11.05
CA ALA A 446 18.39 -26.21 -9.70
C ALA A 446 17.21 -26.28 -8.69
N PRO A 447 17.28 -27.16 -7.66
CA PRO A 447 16.38 -27.18 -6.50
C PRO A 447 16.09 -25.78 -5.90
N GLY A 448 14.81 -25.44 -5.65
CA GLY A 448 14.40 -24.17 -5.03
C GLY A 448 14.34 -22.92 -5.92
N ARG A 449 14.46 -23.02 -7.25
CA ARG A 449 14.60 -21.86 -8.16
C ARG A 449 13.54 -21.77 -9.26
N VAL A 450 12.30 -22.12 -8.95
CA VAL A 450 11.19 -22.13 -9.93
C VAL A 450 10.98 -20.77 -10.60
N LEU A 451 11.12 -19.66 -9.88
CA LEU A 451 10.93 -18.33 -10.46
C LEU A 451 11.92 -18.04 -11.61
N MET A 452 13.18 -18.45 -11.48
CA MET A 452 14.18 -18.27 -12.54
C MET A 452 13.78 -19.04 -13.81
N SER A 453 13.26 -20.24 -13.61
CA SER A 453 12.72 -21.09 -14.67
C SER A 453 11.54 -20.42 -15.41
N LEU A 454 10.62 -19.81 -14.65
CA LEU A 454 9.46 -19.08 -15.18
C LEU A 454 9.91 -17.89 -16.05
N PHE A 455 10.83 -17.06 -15.55
CA PHE A 455 11.34 -15.92 -16.32
C PHE A 455 12.17 -16.33 -17.52
N GLY A 456 12.96 -17.40 -17.42
CA GLY A 456 13.68 -17.98 -18.57
C GLY A 456 12.74 -18.46 -19.66
N SER A 457 11.64 -19.11 -19.30
CA SER A 457 10.60 -19.54 -20.26
C SER A 457 9.90 -18.36 -20.92
N ALA A 458 9.48 -17.37 -20.13
CA ALA A 458 8.86 -16.14 -20.63
C ALA A 458 9.82 -15.38 -21.58
N GLY A 459 11.10 -15.30 -21.21
CA GLY A 459 12.15 -14.73 -22.04
C GLY A 459 12.30 -15.44 -23.39
N LEU A 460 12.27 -16.77 -23.42
CA LEU A 460 12.31 -17.54 -24.68
C LEU A 460 11.08 -17.30 -25.55
N LEU A 461 9.88 -17.29 -24.94
CA LEU A 461 8.63 -17.05 -25.67
C LEU A 461 8.61 -15.67 -26.37
N VAL A 462 9.22 -14.66 -25.76
CA VAL A 462 9.31 -13.32 -26.35
C VAL A 462 10.46 -13.22 -27.36
N ASN A 463 11.66 -13.69 -26.98
CA ASN A 463 12.86 -13.46 -27.79
C ASN A 463 12.99 -14.40 -28.99
N VAL A 464 12.53 -15.66 -28.93
CA VAL A 464 12.65 -16.60 -30.07
C VAL A 464 11.88 -16.10 -31.30
N PRO A 465 10.58 -15.74 -31.21
CA PRO A 465 9.86 -15.19 -32.36
C PRO A 465 10.53 -13.92 -32.89
N TRP A 466 10.96 -13.05 -31.98
CA TRP A 466 11.59 -11.79 -32.35
C TRP A 466 12.92 -12.00 -33.09
N SER A 467 13.79 -12.90 -32.61
CA SER A 467 15.02 -13.31 -33.29
C SER A 467 14.73 -13.85 -34.70
N ILE A 468 13.72 -14.71 -34.84
CA ILE A 468 13.37 -15.29 -36.15
C ILE A 468 12.94 -14.20 -37.12
N THR A 469 12.09 -13.26 -36.68
CA THR A 469 11.65 -12.14 -37.53
C THR A 469 12.80 -11.24 -37.97
N HIS A 470 13.84 -11.09 -37.15
CA HIS A 470 14.98 -10.22 -37.45
C HIS A 470 16.03 -10.89 -38.34
N PHE A 471 16.47 -12.12 -37.99
CA PHE A 471 17.57 -12.80 -38.68
C PHE A 471 17.14 -13.56 -39.95
N PHE A 472 15.85 -13.87 -40.11
CA PHE A 472 15.32 -14.57 -41.29
C PHE A 472 14.24 -13.74 -42.01
N PRO A 473 14.60 -12.61 -42.64
CA PRO A 473 13.65 -11.80 -43.39
C PRO A 473 13.17 -12.55 -44.67
N GLY A 474 11.85 -12.71 -44.86
CA GLY A 474 11.26 -13.31 -46.07
C GLY A 474 9.89 -13.99 -45.88
N GLU A 475 9.22 -14.37 -46.97
CA GLU A 475 7.87 -15.00 -46.94
C GLU A 475 7.86 -16.40 -46.28
N GLY A 476 8.98 -17.12 -46.30
CA GLY A 476 9.15 -18.43 -45.65
C GLY A 476 9.22 -18.41 -44.11
N ARG A 477 9.04 -17.26 -43.47
CA ARG A 477 9.15 -17.08 -42.01
C ARG A 477 8.01 -17.72 -41.21
N VAL A 478 6.80 -17.79 -41.78
CA VAL A 478 5.60 -18.24 -41.06
C VAL A 478 5.72 -19.71 -40.64
N PRO A 479 6.13 -20.66 -41.52
CA PRO A 479 6.37 -22.04 -41.12
C PRO A 479 7.46 -22.21 -40.07
N VAL A 480 8.58 -21.47 -40.18
CA VAL A 480 9.70 -21.54 -39.23
C VAL A 480 9.29 -21.02 -37.85
N LEU A 481 8.54 -19.91 -37.79
CA LEU A 481 7.94 -19.39 -36.55
C LEU A 481 7.01 -20.40 -35.91
N ILE A 482 6.12 -21.03 -36.69
CA ILE A 482 5.17 -22.03 -36.17
C ILE A 482 5.92 -23.24 -35.59
N ILE A 483 6.92 -23.77 -36.31
CA ILE A 483 7.71 -24.93 -35.84
C ILE A 483 8.53 -24.58 -34.60
N ALA A 484 9.21 -23.42 -34.60
CA ALA A 484 10.02 -22.98 -33.47
C ALA A 484 9.17 -22.70 -32.23
N CYS A 485 8.07 -21.94 -32.36
CA CYS A 485 7.13 -21.71 -31.27
C CYS A 485 6.53 -23.02 -30.76
N GLY A 486 6.11 -23.92 -31.65
CA GLY A 486 5.58 -25.24 -31.28
C GLY A 486 6.59 -26.06 -30.47
N THR A 487 7.85 -26.10 -30.93
CA THR A 487 8.93 -26.82 -30.24
C THR A 487 9.22 -26.23 -28.86
N VAL A 488 9.27 -24.89 -28.75
CA VAL A 488 9.48 -24.19 -27.47
C VAL A 488 8.32 -24.45 -26.51
N ILE A 489 7.07 -24.37 -26.97
CA ILE A 489 5.89 -24.65 -26.14
C ILE A 489 5.89 -26.09 -25.65
N ILE A 490 6.20 -27.06 -26.51
CA ILE A 490 6.31 -28.48 -26.13
C ILE A 490 7.41 -28.68 -25.09
N ALA A 491 8.60 -28.10 -25.30
CA ALA A 491 9.71 -28.19 -24.35
C ALA A 491 9.33 -27.60 -22.98
N ILE A 492 8.68 -26.42 -22.96
CA ILE A 492 8.19 -25.78 -21.74
C ILE A 492 7.12 -26.65 -21.07
N ALA A 493 6.15 -27.18 -21.80
CA ALA A 493 5.08 -28.01 -21.25
C ALA A 493 5.61 -29.32 -20.65
N VAL A 494 6.52 -30.01 -21.34
CA VAL A 494 7.19 -31.21 -20.83
C VAL A 494 7.97 -30.88 -19.55
N TRP A 495 8.67 -29.75 -19.55
CA TRP A 495 9.44 -29.33 -18.39
C TRP A 495 8.57 -28.94 -17.19
N MET A 496 7.50 -28.17 -17.40
CA MET A 496 6.52 -27.82 -16.36
C MET A 496 5.83 -29.07 -15.79
N SER A 497 5.49 -30.06 -16.63
CA SER A 497 4.89 -31.31 -16.16
C SER A 497 5.80 -32.09 -15.20
N ARG A 498 7.13 -32.03 -15.42
CA ARG A 498 8.13 -32.63 -14.52
C ARG A 498 8.34 -31.83 -13.24
N MET A 499 8.12 -30.52 -13.28
CA MET A 499 8.30 -29.62 -12.14
C MET A 499 7.03 -29.42 -11.29
N GLY A 500 5.84 -29.78 -11.78
CA GLY A 500 4.57 -29.55 -11.08
C GLY A 500 4.48 -30.20 -9.71
N GLY A 501 5.12 -31.37 -9.51
CA GLY A 501 5.24 -31.98 -8.18
C GLY A 501 6.05 -31.12 -7.21
N ARG A 502 7.14 -30.53 -7.70
CA ARG A 502 8.08 -29.74 -6.90
C ARG A 502 7.59 -28.31 -6.64
N LEU A 503 6.85 -27.72 -7.57
CA LEU A 503 6.19 -26.40 -7.44
C LEU A 503 5.19 -26.39 -6.28
N ARG A 504 4.43 -27.49 -6.15
CA ARG A 504 3.45 -27.68 -5.09
C ARG A 504 4.12 -27.83 -3.71
N ASP A 505 5.25 -28.53 -3.64
CA ASP A 505 6.03 -28.67 -2.40
C ASP A 505 6.68 -27.34 -1.99
N GLU A 506 7.21 -26.55 -2.93
CA GLU A 506 7.85 -25.26 -2.65
C GLU A 506 6.85 -24.15 -2.27
N LEU A 507 5.62 -24.15 -2.81
CA LEU A 507 4.56 -23.19 -2.44
C LEU A 507 3.85 -23.55 -1.12
N SER A 508 3.99 -24.79 -0.66
CA SER A 508 3.42 -25.26 0.62
C SER A 508 4.30 -24.98 1.84
N ARG A 509 5.52 -24.49 1.63
CA ARG A 509 6.47 -24.06 2.67
C ARG A 509 6.55 -22.55 2.71
#